data_AF-A0A4V5LYQ8-F1
#
_entry.id   AF-A0A4V5LYQ8-F1
#
_cell.length_a   1.000
_cell.length_b   1.000
_cell.length_c   1.000
_cell.angle_alpha   90.00
_cell.angle_beta   90.00
_cell.angle_gamma   90.00
#
_symmetry.space_group_name_H-M   'P 1'
#
loop_
_entity.id
_entity.type
_entity.pdbx_description
1 polymer ?
#
loop_
_entity_poly.entity_id
_entity_poly.type
_entity_poly.pdbx_seq_one_letter_code
_entity_poly.pdbx_strand_id
1 'polypeptide(L)'
;MQINGTPSAVSALRTQARRLVRAYGRVTDPDPLRSLQSQLGQRTTGMPGLVRIRRHSESCVCLDFKDGALAYAFDLRVKARQLELSVVGRDAMSRRVLRSSLVGLAPMVRDRGERHILSRWSGGRSARQRLVQETLAKMRWLTGLLQTLPHEAAPDRPVPLDHVLTYWWDQKPNFGDAIGPWLVGAMTGRPVVNSKWIEPQQPSLFTVGSVVGHLSVPGHNIWGSGIINELGAEKAGRIGPNKPAAIHAVRGRLTRHELTTKLGWDVPEVYGDPALLLPKFMEPAQSKQAGKIAIVPHYLHKPYFAGVTDPQLNVVNVGNGLERVVSQIAHASHCISTSLHGIIIAHAYGVPWTWLRVGDHILHGDNFKFEDFFSVLARDEVTEAIIGAEQIAKTDFVKLAQAARLPADTLSPGPLLDAFPSTLSSMN
;
A
#
# COMPACT_ATOMS: atom_id res chain seq x y z
N MET A 1 -1.76 7.34 53.41
CA MET A 1 -1.85 6.38 52.30
C MET A 1 -1.86 7.17 51.00
N GLN A 2 -0.67 7.40 50.41
CA GLN A 2 -0.52 8.22 49.22
C GLN A 2 -1.03 7.45 47.99
N ILE A 3 -1.98 8.07 47.28
CA ILE A 3 -2.45 7.61 45.98
C ILE A 3 -1.39 8.05 44.95
N ASN A 4 -0.53 7.12 44.55
CA ASN A 4 0.39 7.33 43.43
C ASN A 4 -0.41 7.45 42.14
N GLY A 5 -0.67 8.70 41.73
CA GLY A 5 -1.31 9.00 40.45
C GLY A 5 -0.41 8.61 39.28
N THR A 6 -0.86 7.66 38.47
CA THR A 6 -0.29 7.40 37.14
C THR A 6 -0.23 8.72 36.36
N PRO A 7 0.90 9.09 35.73
CA PRO A 7 0.98 10.30 34.93
C PRO A 7 -0.11 10.28 33.86
N SER A 8 -0.89 11.36 33.73
CA SER A 8 -1.82 11.50 32.60
C SER A 8 -1.05 11.27 31.29
N ALA A 9 -1.69 10.69 30.28
CA ALA A 9 -1.05 10.41 28.99
C ALA A 9 -0.33 11.66 28.40
N VAL A 10 -0.87 12.85 28.68
CA VAL A 10 -0.29 14.16 28.33
C VAL A 10 1.03 14.41 29.08
N SER A 11 1.09 14.14 30.39
CA SER A 11 2.30 14.26 31.21
C SER A 11 3.40 13.27 30.78
N ALA A 12 3.01 12.04 30.44
CA ALA A 12 3.94 11.03 29.93
C ALA A 12 4.53 11.43 28.57
N LEU A 13 3.69 11.92 27.64
CA LEU A 13 4.12 12.43 26.33
C LEU A 13 5.04 13.66 26.47
N ARG A 14 4.70 14.59 27.37
CA ARG A 14 5.55 15.74 27.75
C ARG A 14 6.93 15.28 28.21
N THR A 15 6.97 14.32 29.12
CA THR A 15 8.22 13.80 29.70
C THR A 15 9.05 13.09 28.63
N GLN A 16 8.41 12.30 27.77
CA GLN A 16 9.06 11.60 26.66
C GLN A 16 9.65 12.57 25.63
N ALA A 17 8.90 13.59 25.24
CA ALA A 17 9.35 14.64 24.33
C ALA A 17 10.56 15.39 24.89
N ARG A 18 10.50 15.81 26.15
CA ARG A 18 11.62 16.46 26.85
C ARG A 18 12.87 15.56 26.89
N ARG A 19 12.74 14.26 27.17
CA ARG A 19 13.89 13.32 27.25
C ARG A 19 14.57 13.09 25.90
N LEU A 20 13.79 12.82 24.87
CA LEU A 20 14.26 12.64 23.49
C LEU A 20 15.07 13.84 23.02
N VAL A 21 14.54 15.00 23.27
CA VAL A 21 15.14 16.28 22.93
C VAL A 21 16.44 16.49 23.65
N ARG A 22 16.50 16.17 24.95
CA ARG A 22 17.74 16.28 25.72
C ARG A 22 18.82 15.44 25.07
N ALA A 23 18.47 14.31 24.45
CA ALA A 23 19.40 13.49 23.69
C ALA A 23 19.91 14.17 22.40
N TYR A 24 19.17 15.09 21.77
CA TYR A 24 19.63 15.88 20.60
C TYR A 24 20.37 17.20 20.95
N GLY A 25 20.50 17.56 22.25
CA GLY A 25 21.28 18.70 22.80
C GLY A 25 20.59 20.08 22.67
N ARG A 26 20.80 21.11 23.52
CA ARG A 26 21.55 21.29 24.80
C ARG A 26 20.62 21.09 26.02
N VAL A 27 21.23 20.78 27.17
CA VAL A 27 20.63 20.55 28.50
C VAL A 27 19.84 21.76 29.06
N THR A 28 19.79 22.90 28.36
CA THR A 28 19.19 24.16 28.86
C THR A 28 17.98 24.66 28.07
N ASP A 29 17.55 24.03 26.98
CA ASP A 29 16.40 24.48 26.18
C ASP A 29 15.10 23.82 26.70
N PRO A 30 14.22 24.57 27.40
CA PRO A 30 12.98 24.01 27.93
C PRO A 30 11.98 23.63 26.83
N ASP A 31 12.16 24.14 25.59
CA ASP A 31 11.27 23.87 24.46
C ASP A 31 12.00 23.71 23.10
N PRO A 32 12.46 22.50 22.79
CA PRO A 32 13.30 22.19 21.61
C PRO A 32 12.58 22.25 20.27
N LEU A 33 11.29 21.92 20.23
CA LEU A 33 10.47 22.03 19.04
C LEU A 33 10.26 23.51 18.72
N ARG A 34 10.31 24.40 19.72
CA ARG A 34 10.29 25.85 19.51
C ARG A 34 11.58 26.32 18.85
N SER A 35 12.72 25.82 19.30
CA SER A 35 14.00 26.16 18.66
C SER A 35 14.12 25.55 17.25
N LEU A 36 13.68 24.31 17.04
CA LEU A 36 13.59 23.71 15.70
C LEU A 36 12.63 24.47 14.79
N GLN A 37 11.46 24.87 15.30
CA GLN A 37 10.50 25.71 14.58
C GLN A 37 11.14 27.04 14.16
N SER A 38 11.87 27.70 15.07
CA SER A 38 12.56 28.95 14.76
C SER A 38 13.64 28.77 13.69
N GLN A 39 14.47 27.72 13.79
CA GLN A 39 15.51 27.41 12.80
C GLN A 39 14.92 27.04 11.44
N LEU A 40 13.84 26.25 11.41
CA LEU A 40 13.10 25.93 10.19
C LEU A 40 12.53 27.22 9.59
N GLY A 41 11.85 28.06 10.38
CA GLY A 41 11.30 29.33 9.93
C GLY A 41 12.33 30.24 9.26
N GLN A 42 13.52 30.38 9.85
CA GLN A 42 14.60 31.15 9.24
C GLN A 42 15.06 30.52 7.90
N ARG A 43 15.21 29.20 7.84
CA ARG A 43 15.79 28.48 6.68
C ARG A 43 14.79 28.11 5.58
N THR A 44 13.50 28.22 5.83
CA THR A 44 12.43 28.01 4.84
C THR A 44 11.83 29.30 4.33
N THR A 45 12.37 30.46 4.73
CA THR A 45 11.98 31.76 4.17
C THR A 45 12.09 31.71 2.65
N GLY A 46 10.99 32.00 1.94
CA GLY A 46 10.94 31.96 0.47
C GLY A 46 10.85 30.56 -0.14
N MET A 47 10.67 29.50 0.66
CA MET A 47 10.46 28.15 0.12
C MET A 47 9.13 28.09 -0.67
N PRO A 48 9.16 27.71 -1.97
CA PRO A 48 7.95 27.63 -2.77
C PRO A 48 6.88 26.74 -2.12
N GLY A 49 5.64 27.23 -2.14
CA GLY A 49 4.48 26.55 -1.61
C GLY A 49 4.37 26.50 -0.08
N LEU A 50 5.38 26.91 0.70
CA LEU A 50 5.24 26.99 2.16
C LEU A 50 4.26 28.12 2.52
N VAL A 51 3.14 27.76 3.16
CA VAL A 51 2.09 28.72 3.58
C VAL A 51 2.39 29.24 4.98
N ARG A 52 2.64 28.33 5.92
CA ARG A 52 2.92 28.69 7.31
C ARG A 52 3.59 27.56 8.08
N ILE A 53 4.28 27.94 9.14
CA ILE A 53 4.78 27.01 10.16
C ILE A 53 4.00 27.26 11.45
N ARG A 54 3.39 26.21 11.99
CA ARG A 54 2.62 26.29 13.23
C ARG A 54 2.98 25.18 14.19
N ARG A 55 2.96 25.50 15.47
CA ARG A 55 3.01 24.49 16.53
C ARG A 55 1.61 23.91 16.72
N HIS A 56 1.41 22.67 16.31
CA HIS A 56 0.11 22.01 16.42
C HIS A 56 -0.12 21.45 17.83
N SER A 57 0.95 20.96 18.48
CA SER A 57 0.94 20.55 19.88
C SER A 57 2.35 20.67 20.47
N GLU A 58 2.52 20.37 21.75
CA GLU A 58 3.84 20.28 22.38
C GLU A 58 4.76 19.20 21.80
N SER A 59 4.22 18.29 20.99
CA SER A 59 4.95 17.17 20.40
C SER A 59 4.95 17.20 18.87
N CYS A 60 4.41 18.26 18.25
CA CYS A 60 4.27 18.34 16.80
C CYS A 60 4.38 19.78 16.27
N VAL A 61 5.35 19.98 15.38
CA VAL A 61 5.46 21.16 14.51
C VAL A 61 4.98 20.78 13.13
N CYS A 62 4.13 21.62 12.55
CA CYS A 62 3.51 21.42 11.26
C CYS A 62 3.93 22.53 10.32
N LEU A 63 4.39 22.15 9.12
CA LEU A 63 4.71 23.06 8.02
C LEU A 63 3.65 22.83 6.94
N ASP A 64 2.71 23.75 6.80
CA ASP A 64 1.60 23.65 5.85
C ASP A 64 2.07 24.16 4.47
N PHE A 65 1.83 23.37 3.43
CA PHE A 65 2.19 23.66 2.04
C PHE A 65 0.94 23.72 1.15
N LYS A 66 1.00 24.59 0.14
CA LYS A 66 0.06 24.66 -0.98
C LYS A 66 0.85 24.80 -2.28
N ASP A 67 0.65 23.87 -3.20
CA ASP A 67 1.33 23.83 -4.50
C ASP A 67 0.32 23.52 -5.60
N GLY A 68 0.00 24.51 -6.43
CA GLY A 68 -1.14 24.44 -7.34
C GLY A 68 -2.43 24.06 -6.59
N ALA A 69 -3.02 22.93 -7.00
CA ALA A 69 -4.23 22.39 -6.39
C ALA A 69 -3.97 21.49 -5.15
N LEU A 70 -2.70 21.17 -4.84
CA LEU A 70 -2.33 20.33 -3.71
C LEU A 70 -2.25 21.13 -2.41
N ALA A 71 -2.80 20.58 -1.34
CA ALA A 71 -2.64 21.06 0.03
C ALA A 71 -2.16 19.90 0.93
N TYR A 72 -0.96 20.04 1.48
CA TYR A 72 -0.31 19.01 2.29
C TYR A 72 0.48 19.65 3.44
N ALA A 73 0.97 18.83 4.36
CA ALA A 73 1.82 19.33 5.43
C ALA A 73 2.90 18.34 5.83
N PHE A 74 4.06 18.86 6.17
CA PHE A 74 5.09 18.13 6.87
C PHE A 74 4.87 18.24 8.37
N ASP A 75 4.72 17.11 9.03
CA ASP A 75 4.64 17.02 10.48
C ASP A 75 5.97 16.49 11.01
N LEU A 76 6.68 17.32 11.78
CA LEU A 76 7.82 16.93 12.58
C LEU A 76 7.33 16.66 14.01
N ARG A 77 7.32 15.39 14.41
CA ARG A 77 6.70 14.95 15.65
C ARG A 77 7.59 14.07 16.51
N VAL A 78 7.33 14.08 17.81
CA VAL A 78 7.90 13.13 18.75
C VAL A 78 6.95 11.93 18.89
N LYS A 79 7.44 10.73 18.57
CA LYS A 79 6.68 9.48 18.72
C LYS A 79 7.59 8.35 19.20
N ALA A 80 7.15 7.59 20.19
CA ALA A 80 7.84 6.37 20.67
C ALA A 80 9.35 6.54 20.96
N ARG A 81 9.74 7.66 21.57
CA ARG A 81 11.15 8.00 21.86
C ARG A 81 12.01 8.20 20.59
N GLN A 82 11.39 8.52 19.45
CA GLN A 82 12.03 9.00 18.23
C GLN A 82 11.44 10.34 17.76
N LEU A 83 12.23 11.09 16.97
CA LEU A 83 11.70 12.15 16.12
C LEU A 83 11.30 11.54 14.78
N GLU A 84 10.16 11.95 14.25
CA GLU A 84 9.63 11.44 12.99
C GLU A 84 9.22 12.63 12.11
N LEU A 85 9.72 12.65 10.88
CA LEU A 85 9.23 13.53 9.82
C LEU A 85 8.28 12.72 8.95
N SER A 86 7.12 13.30 8.70
CA SER A 86 6.10 12.68 7.87
C SER A 86 5.34 13.71 7.06
N VAL A 87 4.68 13.28 6.00
CA VAL A 87 3.80 14.12 5.19
C VAL A 87 2.37 13.61 5.23
N VAL A 88 1.42 14.54 5.23
CA VAL A 88 -0.03 14.27 5.21
C VAL A 88 -0.73 15.14 4.17
N GLY A 89 -1.69 14.57 3.43
CA GLY A 89 -2.57 15.31 2.53
C GLY A 89 -3.75 15.92 3.28
N ARG A 90 -4.05 17.20 3.04
CA ARG A 90 -5.14 17.93 3.72
C ARG A 90 -6.51 17.62 3.11
N ASP A 91 -6.57 17.36 1.82
CA ASP A 91 -7.78 16.97 1.09
C ASP A 91 -7.63 15.59 0.42
N ALA A 92 -8.69 15.14 -0.26
CA ALA A 92 -8.74 13.82 -0.87
C ALA A 92 -7.75 13.66 -2.03
N MET A 93 -7.58 14.69 -2.86
CA MET A 93 -6.66 14.67 -4.00
C MET A 93 -5.21 14.64 -3.52
N SER A 94 -4.85 15.49 -2.57
CA SER A 94 -3.51 15.53 -1.97
C SER A 94 -3.16 14.21 -1.28
N ARG A 95 -4.13 13.54 -0.65
CA ARG A 95 -3.94 12.18 -0.11
C ARG A 95 -3.68 11.15 -1.21
N ARG A 96 -4.43 11.17 -2.31
CA ARG A 96 -4.21 10.28 -3.46
C ARG A 96 -2.85 10.51 -4.11
N VAL A 97 -2.51 11.77 -4.42
CA VAL A 97 -1.23 12.14 -5.03
C VAL A 97 -0.07 11.70 -4.14
N LEU A 98 -0.10 11.98 -2.82
CA LEU A 98 0.94 11.50 -1.92
C LEU A 98 1.03 9.97 -1.88
N ARG A 99 -0.10 9.27 -1.82
CA ARG A 99 -0.13 7.80 -1.84
C ARG A 99 0.51 7.25 -3.12
N SER A 100 0.18 7.83 -4.26
CA SER A 100 0.69 7.39 -5.56
C SER A 100 2.16 7.72 -5.74
N SER A 101 2.59 8.95 -5.39
CA SER A 101 3.97 9.41 -5.60
C SER A 101 4.98 8.83 -4.61
N LEU A 102 4.52 8.30 -3.46
CA LEU A 102 5.41 7.79 -2.41
C LEU A 102 5.40 6.27 -2.27
N VAL A 103 4.70 5.54 -3.14
CA VAL A 103 4.74 4.08 -3.14
C VAL A 103 6.17 3.59 -3.36
N GLY A 104 6.65 2.69 -2.50
CA GLY A 104 8.06 2.22 -2.51
C GLY A 104 9.09 3.22 -1.96
N LEU A 105 8.75 4.51 -1.83
CA LEU A 105 9.68 5.56 -1.41
C LEU A 105 9.51 5.97 0.06
N ALA A 106 8.28 5.94 0.57
CA ALA A 106 7.99 6.26 1.97
C ALA A 106 6.79 5.45 2.49
N PRO A 107 6.96 4.64 3.56
CA PRO A 107 5.92 3.76 4.05
C PRO A 107 4.71 4.57 4.54
N MET A 108 3.52 4.15 4.11
CA MET A 108 2.27 4.72 4.55
C MET A 108 1.85 4.09 5.89
N VAL A 109 1.48 4.90 6.86
CA VAL A 109 0.87 4.47 8.11
C VAL A 109 -0.47 5.14 8.31
N ARG A 110 -1.41 4.41 8.93
CA ARG A 110 -2.65 5.00 9.42
C ARG A 110 -2.46 5.50 10.84
N ASP A 111 -2.44 6.82 10.99
CA ASP A 111 -2.30 7.50 12.26
C ASP A 111 -3.03 8.85 12.19
N ARG A 112 -4.31 8.84 12.61
CA ARG A 112 -5.27 9.95 12.43
C ARG A 112 -5.42 10.39 10.97
N GLY A 113 -5.38 9.42 10.05
CA GLY A 113 -5.41 9.63 8.61
C GLY A 113 -4.28 8.89 7.91
N GLU A 114 -4.11 9.19 6.63
CA GLU A 114 -3.02 8.68 5.80
C GLU A 114 -1.77 9.54 6.02
N ARG A 115 -0.66 8.90 6.38
CA ARG A 115 0.59 9.57 6.70
C ARG A 115 1.75 8.79 6.12
N HIS A 116 2.64 9.45 5.39
CA HIS A 116 3.86 8.83 4.86
C HIS A 116 5.05 9.21 5.72
N ILE A 117 5.83 8.22 6.15
CA ILE A 117 6.99 8.45 7.02
C ILE A 117 8.21 8.71 6.15
N LEU A 118 8.74 9.94 6.19
CA LEU A 118 9.87 10.34 5.37
C LEU A 118 11.20 10.03 6.04
N SER A 119 11.27 10.14 7.37
CA SER A 119 12.48 9.86 8.16
C SER A 119 12.14 9.66 9.63
N ARG A 120 12.99 8.89 10.32
CA ARG A 120 12.98 8.72 11.77
C ARG A 120 14.39 8.89 12.31
N TRP A 121 14.51 9.55 13.45
CA TRP A 121 15.78 9.75 14.14
C TRP A 121 15.71 9.23 15.57
N SER A 122 16.80 8.60 16.00
CA SER A 122 17.11 8.28 17.39
C SER A 122 18.01 9.36 18.03
N GLY A 123 17.84 9.59 19.33
CA GLY A 123 18.52 10.67 20.07
C GLY A 123 20.05 10.64 19.98
N GLY A 124 20.69 11.81 19.93
CA GLY A 124 22.16 11.97 20.00
C GLY A 124 22.64 13.40 19.68
N ARG A 125 23.76 13.86 20.27
CA ARG A 125 24.27 15.25 20.14
C ARG A 125 24.56 15.67 18.69
N SER A 126 24.98 14.75 17.83
CA SER A 126 25.29 14.99 16.41
C SER A 126 24.07 15.03 15.51
N ALA A 127 22.87 14.75 16.05
CA ALA A 127 21.69 14.58 15.25
C ALA A 127 20.84 15.86 15.13
N ARG A 128 21.07 16.94 15.92
CA ARG A 128 20.31 18.20 15.76
C ARG A 128 20.70 19.04 14.53
N GLN A 129 22.00 19.21 14.26
CA GLN A 129 22.46 19.94 13.06
C GLN A 129 22.06 19.19 11.77
N ARG A 130 22.22 17.86 11.80
CA ARG A 130 21.77 16.98 10.72
C ARG A 130 20.26 16.96 10.58
N LEU A 131 19.49 16.95 11.67
CA LEU A 131 18.02 16.92 11.63
C LEU A 131 17.42 18.07 10.81
N VAL A 132 17.86 19.31 11.03
CA VAL A 132 17.30 20.45 10.27
C VAL A 132 17.69 20.34 8.79
N GLN A 133 18.95 20.01 8.49
CA GLN A 133 19.40 19.84 7.11
C GLN A 133 18.68 18.70 6.40
N GLU A 134 18.55 17.53 7.04
CA GLU A 134 17.84 16.36 6.51
C GLU A 134 16.34 16.62 6.38
N THR A 135 15.73 17.34 7.33
CA THR A 135 14.33 17.76 7.23
C THR A 135 14.13 18.64 5.99
N LEU A 136 14.97 19.66 5.81
CA LEU A 136 14.91 20.53 4.64
C LEU A 136 15.18 19.77 3.34
N ALA A 137 16.12 18.83 3.33
CA ALA A 137 16.43 18.00 2.19
C ALA A 137 15.23 17.12 1.80
N LYS A 138 14.60 16.45 2.77
CA LYS A 138 13.39 15.63 2.53
C LYS A 138 12.19 16.47 2.10
N MET A 139 12.03 17.67 2.66
CA MET A 139 10.99 18.59 2.21
C MET A 139 11.21 19.01 0.76
N ARG A 140 12.41 19.48 0.41
CA ARG A 140 12.76 19.88 -0.97
C ARG A 140 12.64 18.73 -1.96
N TRP A 141 13.08 17.54 -1.57
CA TRP A 141 12.94 16.33 -2.39
C TRP A 141 11.48 16.04 -2.69
N LEU A 142 10.60 16.02 -1.68
CA LEU A 142 9.19 15.75 -1.90
C LEU A 142 8.50 16.87 -2.69
N THR A 143 8.77 18.15 -2.37
CA THR A 143 8.19 19.25 -3.14
C THR A 143 8.65 19.22 -4.59
N GLY A 144 9.93 18.93 -4.84
CA GLY A 144 10.45 18.74 -6.20
C GLY A 144 9.76 17.58 -6.92
N LEU A 145 9.65 16.42 -6.27
CA LEU A 145 8.94 15.25 -6.79
C LEU A 145 7.50 15.59 -7.21
N LEU A 146 6.76 16.30 -6.36
CA LEU A 146 5.38 16.74 -6.62
C LEU A 146 5.28 17.86 -7.66
N GLN A 147 6.37 18.55 -7.98
CA GLN A 147 6.43 19.60 -9.00
C GLN A 147 6.84 19.07 -10.37
N THR A 148 7.61 17.98 -10.40
CA THR A 148 8.15 17.41 -11.63
C THR A 148 7.32 16.28 -12.16
N LEU A 149 6.76 15.43 -11.29
CA LEU A 149 6.07 14.22 -11.75
C LEU A 149 4.63 14.52 -12.20
N PRO A 150 4.17 13.83 -13.26
CA PRO A 150 2.76 13.77 -13.58
C PRO A 150 1.97 13.05 -12.50
N HIS A 151 0.79 13.59 -12.22
CA HIS A 151 -0.17 13.04 -11.26
C HIS A 151 -1.55 13.68 -11.50
N GLU A 152 -2.58 13.23 -10.80
CA GLU A 152 -3.97 13.73 -10.95
C GLU A 152 -4.11 15.26 -10.98
N ALA A 153 -3.37 16.00 -10.14
CA ALA A 153 -3.46 17.45 -10.08
C ALA A 153 -2.64 18.21 -11.17
N ALA A 154 -1.86 17.48 -11.97
CA ALA A 154 -0.99 18.02 -13.02
C ALA A 154 -0.72 16.92 -14.07
N PRO A 155 -1.76 16.50 -14.82
CA PRO A 155 -1.69 15.32 -15.68
C PRO A 155 -0.81 15.51 -16.92
N ASP A 156 -0.64 16.76 -17.37
CA ASP A 156 0.07 17.09 -18.62
C ASP A 156 1.60 17.12 -18.47
N ARG A 157 2.13 16.86 -17.28
CA ARG A 157 3.58 16.86 -17.06
C ARG A 157 4.24 15.67 -17.77
N PRO A 158 5.43 15.84 -18.34
CA PRO A 158 6.14 14.75 -18.97
C PRO A 158 6.57 13.71 -17.92
N VAL A 159 6.46 12.44 -18.28
CA VAL A 159 7.02 11.35 -17.49
C VAL A 159 8.54 11.33 -17.72
N PRO A 160 9.38 11.38 -16.68
CA PRO A 160 10.82 11.30 -16.87
C PRO A 160 11.24 9.94 -17.45
N LEU A 161 12.25 9.93 -18.32
CA LEU A 161 12.69 8.73 -19.05
C LEU A 161 13.13 7.57 -18.15
N ASP A 162 13.68 7.89 -16.97
CA ASP A 162 14.12 6.92 -15.96
C ASP A 162 12.97 6.36 -15.12
N HIS A 163 11.72 6.80 -15.32
CA HIS A 163 10.55 6.29 -14.59
C HIS A 163 9.82 5.20 -15.37
N VAL A 164 9.21 4.27 -14.64
CA VAL A 164 8.37 3.20 -15.21
C VAL A 164 6.89 3.59 -15.06
N LEU A 165 6.15 3.60 -16.17
CA LEU A 165 4.69 3.76 -16.12
C LEU A 165 4.04 2.45 -15.74
N THR A 166 3.23 2.47 -14.70
CA THR A 166 2.39 1.33 -14.32
C THR A 166 0.97 1.81 -14.05
N TYR A 167 -0.02 0.96 -14.32
CA TYR A 167 -1.41 1.26 -14.01
C TYR A 167 -1.81 0.61 -12.69
N TRP A 168 -2.32 1.39 -11.74
CA TRP A 168 -2.95 0.85 -10.54
C TRP A 168 -4.09 1.72 -10.01
N TRP A 169 -4.96 1.10 -9.22
CA TRP A 169 -6.06 1.79 -8.58
C TRP A 169 -5.61 2.51 -7.31
N ASP A 170 -5.89 3.80 -7.16
CA ASP A 170 -5.40 4.59 -6.01
C ASP A 170 -6.48 5.47 -5.37
N GLN A 171 -7.76 5.30 -5.71
CA GLN A 171 -8.81 6.21 -5.20
C GLN A 171 -9.04 6.06 -3.69
N LYS A 172 -8.90 4.84 -3.17
CA LYS A 172 -8.99 4.53 -1.74
C LYS A 172 -7.71 3.83 -1.30
N PRO A 173 -7.27 4.02 -0.05
CA PRO A 173 -6.13 3.29 0.47
C PRO A 173 -6.46 1.80 0.53
N ASN A 174 -5.65 1.00 -0.15
CA ASN A 174 -5.70 -0.45 -0.16
C ASN A 174 -4.29 -0.98 -0.40
N PHE A 175 -3.81 -1.85 0.48
CA PHE A 175 -2.47 -2.42 0.36
C PHE A 175 -2.28 -3.22 -0.93
N GLY A 176 -3.33 -3.90 -1.41
CA GLY A 176 -3.26 -4.74 -2.61
C GLY A 176 -2.93 -3.94 -3.85
N ASP A 177 -3.53 -2.75 -3.98
CA ASP A 177 -3.29 -1.87 -5.13
C ASP A 177 -1.88 -1.23 -5.10
N ALA A 178 -1.22 -1.22 -3.94
CA ALA A 178 0.15 -0.73 -3.79
C ALA A 178 1.22 -1.79 -4.11
N ILE A 179 0.86 -3.08 -4.18
CA ILE A 179 1.83 -4.17 -4.41
C ILE A 179 2.48 -4.03 -5.79
N GLY A 180 1.67 -3.90 -6.85
CA GLY A 180 2.16 -3.80 -8.23
C GLY A 180 3.23 -2.71 -8.42
N PRO A 181 2.91 -1.42 -8.18
CA PRO A 181 3.90 -0.35 -8.31
C PRO A 181 5.09 -0.51 -7.36
N TRP A 182 4.89 -1.01 -6.13
CA TRP A 182 6.00 -1.25 -5.20
C TRP A 182 6.96 -2.32 -5.73
N LEU A 183 6.42 -3.43 -6.24
CA LEU A 183 7.19 -4.56 -6.75
C LEU A 183 7.96 -4.18 -8.02
N VAL A 184 7.31 -3.47 -8.95
CA VAL A 184 7.98 -2.97 -10.15
C VAL A 184 9.14 -2.04 -9.79
N GLY A 185 8.95 -1.13 -8.82
CA GLY A 185 10.04 -0.29 -8.34
C GLY A 185 11.19 -1.08 -7.73
N ALA A 186 10.89 -2.12 -6.95
CA ALA A 186 11.90 -3.00 -6.35
C ALA A 186 12.66 -3.83 -7.40
N MET A 187 11.97 -4.33 -8.42
CA MET A 187 12.56 -5.15 -9.48
C MET A 187 13.45 -4.34 -10.43
N THR A 188 13.05 -3.11 -10.73
CA THR A 188 13.74 -2.27 -11.74
C THR A 188 14.77 -1.32 -11.13
N GLY A 189 14.67 -1.04 -9.83
CA GLY A 189 15.42 0.03 -9.17
C GLY A 189 15.00 1.44 -9.60
N ARG A 190 13.91 1.56 -10.37
CA ARG A 190 13.43 2.81 -10.97
C ARG A 190 12.15 3.29 -10.27
N PRO A 191 11.93 4.61 -10.14
CA PRO A 191 10.68 5.11 -9.61
C PRO A 191 9.50 4.82 -10.56
N VAL A 192 8.32 4.65 -9.99
CA VAL A 192 7.09 4.31 -10.73
C VAL A 192 6.11 5.48 -10.75
N VAL A 193 5.39 5.64 -11.86
CA VAL A 193 4.37 6.67 -12.05
C VAL A 193 3.05 6.01 -12.44
N ASN A 194 1.95 6.48 -11.83
CA ASN A 194 0.62 5.96 -12.11
C ASN A 194 0.08 6.52 -13.40
N SER A 195 -0.14 5.66 -14.39
CA SER A 195 -0.73 6.06 -15.66
C SER A 195 -2.24 6.29 -15.61
N LYS A 196 -2.92 5.96 -14.51
CA LYS A 196 -4.37 6.13 -14.38
C LYS A 196 -4.88 7.54 -14.64
N TRP A 197 -4.11 8.55 -14.24
CA TRP A 197 -4.55 9.94 -14.23
C TRP A 197 -3.94 10.80 -15.35
N ILE A 198 -3.13 10.20 -16.21
CA ILE A 198 -2.38 10.93 -17.24
C ILE A 198 -2.57 10.25 -18.59
N GLU A 199 -2.37 11.01 -19.66
CA GLU A 199 -2.26 10.42 -20.99
C GLU A 199 -0.88 9.75 -21.13
N PRO A 200 -0.82 8.41 -21.28
CA PRO A 200 0.44 7.70 -21.28
C PRO A 200 1.22 7.98 -22.57
N GLN A 201 2.31 8.71 -22.46
CA GLN A 201 3.24 9.00 -23.57
C GLN A 201 4.12 7.81 -23.97
N GLN A 202 4.09 6.73 -23.17
CA GLN A 202 4.77 5.46 -23.40
C GLN A 202 3.91 4.30 -22.88
N PRO A 203 4.11 3.06 -23.34
CA PRO A 203 3.41 1.89 -22.83
C PRO A 203 3.46 1.78 -21.30
N SER A 204 2.29 1.70 -20.67
CA SER A 204 2.18 1.39 -19.25
C SER A 204 2.19 -0.12 -19.00
N LEU A 205 2.69 -0.55 -17.85
CA LEU A 205 2.54 -1.91 -17.37
C LEU A 205 1.29 -2.06 -16.50
N PHE A 206 0.37 -2.92 -16.93
CA PHE A 206 -0.79 -3.36 -16.16
C PHE A 206 -0.40 -4.61 -15.38
N THR A 207 -0.33 -4.48 -14.06
CA THR A 207 0.15 -5.55 -13.17
C THR A 207 -0.60 -5.54 -11.85
N VAL A 208 -0.70 -6.71 -11.21
CA VAL A 208 -1.37 -6.97 -9.91
C VAL A 208 -2.83 -6.53 -9.84
N GLY A 209 -3.70 -7.41 -9.35
CA GLY A 209 -5.13 -7.12 -9.24
C GLY A 209 -5.87 -7.18 -10.58
N SER A 210 -7.14 -6.77 -10.57
CA SER A 210 -8.08 -6.94 -11.70
C SER A 210 -8.15 -5.71 -12.63
N VAL A 211 -7.01 -5.20 -13.07
CA VAL A 211 -6.93 -3.90 -13.78
C VAL A 211 -6.96 -3.98 -15.30
N VAL A 212 -6.84 -5.16 -15.92
CA VAL A 212 -6.97 -5.34 -17.37
C VAL A 212 -8.30 -4.77 -17.90
N GLY A 213 -9.34 -4.82 -17.06
CA GLY A 213 -10.65 -4.21 -17.33
C GLY A 213 -10.64 -2.70 -17.61
N HIS A 214 -9.56 -2.00 -17.29
CA HIS A 214 -9.41 -0.55 -17.42
C HIS A 214 -8.56 -0.11 -18.61
N LEU A 215 -8.10 -1.03 -19.45
CA LEU A 215 -7.48 -0.67 -20.72
C LEU A 215 -8.43 0.21 -21.53
N SER A 216 -7.94 1.40 -21.88
CA SER A 216 -8.68 2.44 -22.61
C SER A 216 -7.96 2.93 -23.85
N VAL A 217 -6.67 2.62 -23.99
CA VAL A 217 -5.86 2.91 -25.17
C VAL A 217 -4.97 1.69 -25.51
N PRO A 218 -4.61 1.46 -26.78
CA PRO A 218 -3.78 0.34 -27.19
C PRO A 218 -2.30 0.51 -26.81
N GLY A 219 -1.52 -0.55 -26.98
CA GLY A 219 -0.06 -0.49 -26.89
C GLY A 219 0.53 -0.63 -25.48
N HIS A 220 -0.29 -0.94 -24.47
CA HIS A 220 0.19 -1.23 -23.11
C HIS A 220 0.73 -2.65 -22.96
N ASN A 221 1.42 -2.93 -21.85
CA ASN A 221 1.89 -4.27 -21.51
C ASN A 221 1.07 -4.83 -20.34
N ILE A 222 0.80 -6.14 -20.34
CA ILE A 222 0.14 -6.84 -19.23
C ILE A 222 1.09 -7.86 -18.63
N TRP A 223 1.26 -7.84 -17.31
CA TRP A 223 2.03 -8.84 -16.57
C TRP A 223 1.30 -9.26 -15.29
N GLY A 224 0.70 -10.45 -15.36
CA GLY A 224 0.07 -11.17 -14.25
C GLY A 224 -1.21 -10.52 -13.70
N SER A 225 -1.71 -9.45 -14.32
CA SER A 225 -3.00 -8.86 -13.95
C SER A 225 -4.18 -9.71 -14.45
N GLY A 226 -5.33 -9.57 -13.80
CA GLY A 226 -6.57 -10.25 -14.15
C GLY A 226 -7.70 -9.31 -14.59
N ILE A 227 -8.87 -9.89 -14.86
CA ILE A 227 -10.15 -9.16 -14.93
C ILE A 227 -10.98 -9.39 -13.67
N ILE A 228 -11.99 -8.55 -13.44
CA ILE A 228 -12.83 -8.62 -12.23
C ILE A 228 -13.98 -9.63 -12.38
N ASN A 229 -14.53 -9.73 -13.58
CA ASN A 229 -15.67 -10.55 -14.00
C ASN A 229 -15.42 -11.01 -15.44
N GLU A 230 -16.20 -11.99 -15.88
CA GLU A 230 -16.39 -12.32 -17.29
C GLU A 230 -16.64 -11.06 -18.14
N LEU A 231 -16.18 -11.09 -19.39
CA LEU A 231 -16.34 -10.03 -20.36
C LEU A 231 -17.67 -10.20 -21.08
N GLY A 232 -18.70 -9.55 -20.53
CA GLY A 232 -19.94 -9.31 -21.27
C GLY A 232 -19.69 -8.49 -22.55
N ALA A 233 -20.61 -8.58 -23.52
CA ALA A 233 -20.46 -7.99 -24.85
C ALA A 233 -20.08 -6.49 -24.83
N GLU A 234 -20.69 -5.70 -23.95
CA GLU A 234 -20.37 -4.27 -23.80
C GLU A 234 -18.91 -4.06 -23.39
N LYS A 235 -18.46 -4.77 -22.35
CA LYS A 235 -17.10 -4.63 -21.84
C LYS A 235 -16.06 -5.17 -22.82
N ALA A 236 -16.39 -6.26 -23.52
CA ALA A 236 -15.56 -6.80 -24.60
C ALA A 236 -15.44 -5.79 -25.76
N GLY A 237 -16.55 -5.17 -26.19
CA GLY A 237 -16.54 -4.12 -27.21
C GLY A 237 -15.74 -2.88 -26.82
N ARG A 238 -15.76 -2.50 -25.53
CA ARG A 238 -14.97 -1.37 -25.03
C ARG A 238 -13.47 -1.65 -24.94
N ILE A 239 -13.08 -2.85 -24.51
CA ILE A 239 -11.67 -3.18 -24.26
C ILE A 239 -10.99 -3.77 -25.49
N GLY A 240 -11.70 -4.58 -26.28
CA GLY A 240 -11.17 -5.32 -27.43
C GLY A 240 -10.36 -4.49 -28.43
N PRO A 241 -10.80 -3.27 -28.81
CA PRO A 241 -10.03 -2.38 -29.70
C PRO A 241 -8.68 -1.92 -29.11
N ASN A 242 -8.51 -1.95 -27.79
CA ASN A 242 -7.34 -1.47 -27.07
C ASN A 242 -6.31 -2.58 -26.90
N LYS A 243 -5.88 -3.19 -28.01
CA LYS A 243 -4.96 -4.34 -27.99
C LYS A 243 -3.62 -3.97 -27.30
N PRO A 244 -3.16 -4.76 -26.31
CA PRO A 244 -1.84 -4.60 -25.71
C PRO A 244 -0.71 -4.77 -26.75
N ALA A 245 0.41 -4.10 -26.52
CA ALA A 245 1.65 -4.37 -27.26
C ALA A 245 2.17 -5.78 -26.96
N ALA A 246 2.10 -6.19 -25.69
CA ALA A 246 2.43 -7.54 -25.25
C ALA A 246 1.61 -7.95 -24.02
N ILE A 247 1.28 -9.24 -23.95
CA ILE A 247 0.75 -9.89 -22.76
C ILE A 247 1.79 -10.91 -22.34
N HIS A 248 2.45 -10.65 -21.21
CA HIS A 248 3.55 -11.46 -20.71
C HIS A 248 3.07 -12.60 -19.82
N ALA A 249 2.06 -12.31 -19.00
CA ALA A 249 1.39 -13.26 -18.13
C ALA A 249 0.01 -12.70 -17.76
N VAL A 250 -0.90 -13.55 -17.31
CA VAL A 250 -2.19 -13.14 -16.73
C VAL A 250 -2.42 -13.86 -15.40
N ARG A 251 -3.31 -13.34 -14.54
CA ARG A 251 -3.47 -13.91 -13.20
C ARG A 251 -3.80 -15.41 -13.20
N GLY A 252 -4.68 -15.85 -14.10
CA GLY A 252 -5.13 -17.24 -14.17
C GLY A 252 -5.79 -17.62 -15.48
N ARG A 253 -6.25 -18.87 -15.55
CA ARG A 253 -6.78 -19.51 -16.77
C ARG A 253 -8.10 -18.87 -17.23
N LEU A 254 -8.91 -18.35 -16.31
CA LEU A 254 -10.20 -17.72 -16.64
C LEU A 254 -9.98 -16.36 -17.31
N THR A 255 -9.06 -15.55 -16.79
CA THR A 255 -8.66 -14.30 -17.46
C THR A 255 -8.13 -14.61 -18.85
N ARG A 256 -7.24 -15.60 -19.01
CA ARG A 256 -6.74 -16.01 -20.33
C ARG A 256 -7.87 -16.38 -21.27
N HIS A 257 -8.78 -17.25 -20.83
CA HIS A 257 -9.92 -17.71 -21.63
C HIS A 257 -10.75 -16.54 -22.17
N GLU A 258 -11.07 -15.57 -21.32
CA GLU A 258 -11.88 -14.41 -21.71
C GLU A 258 -11.14 -13.51 -22.71
N LEU A 259 -9.85 -13.22 -22.48
CA LEU A 259 -9.05 -12.39 -23.39
C LEU A 259 -8.86 -13.06 -24.75
N THR A 260 -8.66 -14.38 -24.79
CA THR A 260 -8.50 -15.11 -26.05
C THR A 260 -9.83 -15.27 -26.78
N THR A 261 -10.87 -15.76 -26.12
CA THR A 261 -12.12 -16.16 -26.81
C THR A 261 -13.06 -14.99 -27.09
N LYS A 262 -13.05 -13.94 -26.26
CA LYS A 262 -13.94 -12.77 -26.42
C LYS A 262 -13.27 -11.62 -27.16
N LEU A 263 -11.95 -11.47 -27.04
CA LEU A 263 -11.22 -10.35 -27.65
C LEU A 263 -10.31 -10.77 -28.81
N GLY A 264 -10.07 -12.08 -29.01
CA GLY A 264 -9.16 -12.57 -30.05
C GLY A 264 -7.70 -12.19 -29.79
N TRP A 265 -7.33 -11.92 -28.53
CA TRP A 265 -5.96 -11.57 -28.17
C TRP A 265 -5.09 -12.82 -28.03
N ASP A 266 -3.82 -12.67 -28.40
CA ASP A 266 -2.80 -13.67 -28.15
C ASP A 266 -2.33 -13.57 -26.69
N VAL A 267 -2.51 -14.64 -25.94
CA VAL A 267 -2.26 -14.69 -24.49
C VAL A 267 -1.46 -15.95 -24.18
N PRO A 268 -0.21 -15.81 -23.66
CA PRO A 268 0.63 -16.95 -23.37
C PRO A 268 0.09 -17.77 -22.19
N GLU A 269 0.52 -19.02 -22.09
CA GLU A 269 0.20 -19.90 -20.95
C GLU A 269 1.14 -19.66 -19.76
N VAL A 270 1.36 -18.38 -19.44
CA VAL A 270 2.10 -17.94 -18.26
C VAL A 270 1.12 -17.31 -17.30
N TYR A 271 1.07 -17.85 -16.08
CA TYR A 271 0.04 -17.49 -15.11
C TYR A 271 0.61 -17.05 -13.76
N GLY A 272 -0.20 -16.29 -13.02
CA GLY A 272 0.01 -15.94 -11.63
C GLY A 272 -0.13 -14.45 -11.36
N ASP A 273 -0.61 -14.10 -10.18
CA ASP A 273 -0.58 -12.71 -9.71
C ASP A 273 0.85 -12.36 -9.27
N PRO A 274 1.45 -11.25 -9.73
CA PRO A 274 2.82 -10.89 -9.35
C PRO A 274 3.03 -10.66 -7.86
N ALA A 275 1.97 -10.44 -7.09
CA ALA A 275 2.05 -10.43 -5.62
C ALA A 275 2.57 -11.76 -5.03
N LEU A 276 2.53 -12.88 -5.77
CA LEU A 276 3.18 -14.13 -5.41
C LEU A 276 4.70 -14.03 -5.34
N LEU A 277 5.31 -13.09 -6.06
CA LEU A 277 6.75 -12.87 -6.06
C LEU A 277 7.21 -12.00 -4.89
N LEU A 278 6.28 -11.40 -4.13
CA LEU A 278 6.60 -10.46 -3.07
C LEU A 278 7.59 -10.98 -2.02
N PRO A 279 7.58 -12.26 -1.58
CA PRO A 279 8.58 -12.80 -0.66
C PRO A 279 10.02 -12.74 -1.17
N LYS A 280 10.26 -12.65 -2.50
CA LYS A 280 11.61 -12.48 -3.06
C LYS A 280 12.16 -11.06 -2.89
N PHE A 281 11.29 -10.08 -2.63
CA PHE A 281 11.64 -8.66 -2.62
C PHE A 281 11.35 -7.98 -1.28
N MET A 282 10.45 -8.54 -0.48
CA MET A 282 10.02 -7.98 0.80
C MET A 282 10.18 -9.00 1.92
N GLU A 283 11.13 -8.73 2.81
CA GLU A 283 11.18 -9.38 4.12
C GLU A 283 10.19 -8.69 5.07
N PRO A 284 9.17 -9.40 5.59
CA PRO A 284 8.15 -8.79 6.42
C PRO A 284 8.74 -8.41 7.78
N ALA A 285 8.58 -7.15 8.18
CA ALA A 285 9.00 -6.71 9.51
C ALA A 285 8.23 -7.47 10.61
N GLN A 286 8.83 -7.64 11.79
CA GLN A 286 8.18 -8.33 12.91
C GLN A 286 6.83 -7.70 13.27
N SER A 287 5.79 -8.53 13.33
CA SER A 287 4.45 -8.12 13.73
C SER A 287 4.23 -8.30 15.24
N LYS A 288 3.55 -7.34 15.87
CA LYS A 288 3.02 -7.48 17.24
C LYS A 288 1.85 -8.48 17.33
N GLN A 289 1.29 -8.86 16.19
CA GLN A 289 0.17 -9.80 16.08
C GLN A 289 0.64 -11.16 15.54
N ALA A 290 1.95 -11.44 15.58
CA ALA A 290 2.51 -12.71 15.14
C ALA A 290 1.88 -13.89 15.91
N GLY A 291 1.62 -14.99 15.20
CA GLY A 291 0.99 -16.20 15.72
C GLY A 291 -0.53 -16.14 15.89
N LYS A 292 -1.17 -14.99 15.62
CA LYS A 292 -2.63 -14.86 15.62
C LYS A 292 -3.23 -15.27 14.29
N ILE A 293 -4.53 -15.54 14.27
CA ILE A 293 -5.30 -15.67 13.03
C ILE A 293 -5.55 -14.27 12.47
N ALA A 294 -5.12 -14.01 11.24
CA ALA A 294 -5.40 -12.77 10.53
C ALA A 294 -6.76 -12.85 9.85
N ILE A 295 -7.71 -12.03 10.28
CA ILE A 295 -8.97 -11.84 9.57
C ILE A 295 -8.79 -10.65 8.62
N VAL A 296 -8.80 -10.87 7.31
CA VAL A 296 -8.50 -9.84 6.29
C VAL A 296 -9.77 -9.51 5.51
N PRO A 297 -10.65 -8.65 6.04
CA PRO A 297 -11.87 -8.26 5.35
C PRO A 297 -11.59 -7.30 4.20
N HIS A 298 -12.28 -7.51 3.08
CA HIS A 298 -12.43 -6.47 2.06
C HIS A 298 -13.02 -5.20 2.69
N TYR A 299 -12.68 -4.02 2.15
CA TYR A 299 -13.06 -2.75 2.79
C TYR A 299 -14.59 -2.57 2.96
N LEU A 300 -15.40 -3.16 2.07
CA LEU A 300 -16.86 -3.18 2.16
C LEU A 300 -17.37 -4.08 3.28
N HIS A 301 -16.67 -5.18 3.58
CA HIS A 301 -17.06 -6.13 4.62
C HIS A 301 -16.54 -5.77 6.00
N LYS A 302 -15.50 -4.93 6.07
CA LYS A 302 -14.86 -4.51 7.32
C LYS A 302 -15.85 -4.11 8.42
N PRO A 303 -16.95 -3.37 8.17
CA PRO A 303 -17.93 -3.03 9.21
C PRO A 303 -18.52 -4.24 9.94
N TYR A 304 -18.72 -5.37 9.25
CA TYR A 304 -19.31 -6.58 9.84
C TYR A 304 -18.40 -7.27 10.85
N PHE A 305 -17.09 -6.99 10.82
CA PHE A 305 -16.10 -7.55 11.74
C PHE A 305 -15.89 -6.67 12.99
N ALA A 306 -16.65 -5.58 13.17
CA ALA A 306 -16.48 -4.67 14.30
C ALA A 306 -16.73 -5.34 15.67
N GLY A 307 -17.59 -6.37 15.71
CA GLY A 307 -17.90 -7.15 16.91
C GLY A 307 -16.90 -8.28 17.23
N VAL A 308 -15.89 -8.50 16.40
CA VAL A 308 -14.89 -9.56 16.60
C VAL A 308 -13.85 -9.09 17.61
N THR A 309 -13.88 -9.65 18.82
CA THR A 309 -13.07 -9.21 19.97
C THR A 309 -12.14 -10.28 20.53
N ASP A 310 -12.15 -11.49 19.99
CA ASP A 310 -11.32 -12.61 20.43
C ASP A 310 -9.82 -12.24 20.36
N PRO A 311 -9.06 -12.38 21.48
CA PRO A 311 -7.65 -12.02 21.53
C PRO A 311 -6.73 -12.86 20.63
N GLN A 312 -7.15 -14.06 20.22
CA GLN A 312 -6.43 -14.92 19.26
C GLN A 312 -6.54 -14.41 17.82
N LEU A 313 -7.45 -13.47 17.56
CA LEU A 313 -7.71 -12.92 16.24
C LEU A 313 -7.06 -11.54 16.07
N ASN A 314 -6.75 -11.20 14.82
CA ASN A 314 -6.32 -9.88 14.41
C ASN A 314 -7.12 -9.46 13.15
N VAL A 315 -8.09 -8.57 13.32
CA VAL A 315 -8.84 -7.98 12.20
C VAL A 315 -7.96 -6.96 11.47
N VAL A 316 -7.41 -7.37 10.33
CA VAL A 316 -6.49 -6.60 9.50
C VAL A 316 -7.26 -5.52 8.73
N ASN A 317 -6.77 -4.28 8.81
CA ASN A 317 -7.31 -3.20 8.00
C ASN A 317 -6.55 -3.11 6.67
N VAL A 318 -7.16 -3.56 5.57
CA VAL A 318 -6.58 -3.53 4.22
C VAL A 318 -6.21 -2.12 3.74
N GLY A 319 -6.78 -1.07 4.31
CA GLY A 319 -6.39 0.32 4.03
C GLY A 319 -5.20 0.85 4.84
N ASN A 320 -4.50 0.00 5.60
CA ASN A 320 -3.19 0.33 6.16
C ASN A 320 -2.09 0.24 5.08
N GLY A 321 -0.88 0.69 5.39
CA GLY A 321 0.25 0.59 4.45
C GLY A 321 0.64 -0.86 4.14
N LEU A 322 1.20 -1.02 2.93
CA LEU A 322 1.62 -2.28 2.35
C LEU A 322 2.41 -3.14 3.32
N GLU A 323 3.52 -2.63 3.82
CA GLU A 323 4.47 -3.37 4.66
C GLU A 323 3.83 -3.84 5.96
N ARG A 324 2.93 -3.04 6.53
CA ARG A 324 2.20 -3.41 7.75
C ARG A 324 1.21 -4.52 7.49
N VAL A 325 0.42 -4.43 6.42
CA VAL A 325 -0.59 -5.46 6.11
C VAL A 325 0.08 -6.77 5.76
N VAL A 326 1.12 -6.74 4.91
CA VAL A 326 1.93 -7.91 4.57
C VAL A 326 2.53 -8.53 5.82
N SER A 327 3.17 -7.74 6.69
CA SER A 327 3.70 -8.21 7.98
C SER A 327 2.66 -8.89 8.87
N GLN A 328 1.43 -8.34 8.92
CA GLN A 328 0.35 -8.93 9.71
C GLN A 328 -0.15 -10.26 9.16
N ILE A 329 -0.11 -10.46 7.84
CA ILE A 329 -0.53 -11.69 7.18
C ILE A 329 0.59 -12.73 7.24
N ALA A 330 1.81 -12.36 6.86
CA ALA A 330 2.96 -13.27 6.77
C ALA A 330 3.35 -13.90 8.12
N HIS A 331 3.10 -13.21 9.24
CA HIS A 331 3.34 -13.74 10.59
C HIS A 331 2.10 -14.37 11.23
N ALA A 332 0.99 -14.48 10.52
CA ALA A 332 -0.22 -15.09 11.05
C ALA A 332 -0.08 -16.62 11.13
N SER A 333 -0.78 -17.24 12.09
CA SER A 333 -0.90 -18.70 12.10
C SER A 333 -1.83 -19.21 11.00
N HIS A 334 -2.78 -18.36 10.57
CA HIS A 334 -3.77 -18.63 9.54
C HIS A 334 -4.32 -17.31 9.00
N CYS A 335 -4.74 -17.28 7.73
CA CYS A 335 -5.42 -16.12 7.12
C CYS A 335 -6.86 -16.46 6.72
N ILE A 336 -7.85 -15.76 7.27
CA ILE A 336 -9.25 -15.89 6.83
C ILE A 336 -9.62 -14.58 6.13
N SER A 337 -9.97 -14.64 4.86
CA SER A 337 -10.08 -13.42 4.06
C SER A 337 -11.30 -13.38 3.15
N THR A 338 -11.95 -12.21 3.12
CA THR A 338 -12.92 -11.83 2.08
C THR A 338 -12.27 -10.95 1.00
N SER A 339 -10.94 -10.79 1.03
CA SER A 339 -10.15 -9.96 0.12
C SER A 339 -9.20 -10.85 -0.68
N LEU A 340 -9.26 -10.79 -2.02
CA LEU A 340 -8.40 -11.62 -2.88
C LEU A 340 -6.91 -11.44 -2.55
N HIS A 341 -6.42 -10.20 -2.45
CA HIS A 341 -5.01 -9.96 -2.09
C HIS A 341 -4.67 -10.40 -0.66
N GLY A 342 -5.65 -10.58 0.23
CA GLY A 342 -5.41 -11.20 1.54
C GLY A 342 -5.04 -12.67 1.39
N ILE A 343 -5.72 -13.38 0.49
CA ILE A 343 -5.44 -14.78 0.13
C ILE A 343 -4.11 -14.89 -0.62
N ILE A 344 -3.90 -14.08 -1.67
CA ILE A 344 -2.68 -14.13 -2.49
C ILE A 344 -1.43 -13.89 -1.62
N ILE A 345 -1.46 -12.92 -0.71
CA ILE A 345 -0.34 -12.68 0.20
C ILE A 345 -0.17 -13.79 1.23
N ALA A 346 -1.25 -14.33 1.80
CA ALA A 346 -1.12 -15.48 2.70
C ALA A 346 -0.45 -16.66 1.99
N HIS A 347 -0.91 -16.96 0.78
CA HIS A 347 -0.38 -18.03 -0.05
C HIS A 347 1.11 -17.80 -0.38
N ALA A 348 1.48 -16.60 -0.85
CA ALA A 348 2.86 -16.25 -1.19
C ALA A 348 3.84 -16.46 -0.02
N TYR A 349 3.42 -16.13 1.21
CA TYR A 349 4.26 -16.29 2.42
C TYR A 349 4.08 -17.65 3.11
N GLY A 350 3.40 -18.61 2.49
CA GLY A 350 3.24 -19.96 3.03
C GLY A 350 2.30 -20.06 4.23
N VAL A 351 1.41 -19.08 4.42
CA VAL A 351 0.42 -19.05 5.50
C VAL A 351 -0.86 -19.75 5.05
N PRO A 352 -1.32 -20.81 5.74
CA PRO A 352 -2.60 -21.45 5.44
C PRO A 352 -3.75 -20.46 5.46
N TRP A 353 -4.75 -20.67 4.59
CA TRP A 353 -5.81 -19.68 4.43
C TRP A 353 -7.18 -20.27 4.14
N THR A 354 -8.21 -19.49 4.45
CA THR A 354 -9.61 -19.79 4.18
C THR A 354 -10.25 -18.65 3.40
N TRP A 355 -10.88 -18.98 2.28
CA TRP A 355 -11.71 -18.02 1.56
C TRP A 355 -13.04 -17.86 2.29
N LEU A 356 -13.23 -16.69 2.90
CA LEU A 356 -14.46 -16.34 3.57
C LEU A 356 -15.33 -15.51 2.62
N ARG A 357 -16.59 -15.91 2.48
CA ARG A 357 -17.62 -15.15 1.77
C ARG A 357 -18.68 -14.70 2.76
N VAL A 358 -19.11 -13.45 2.61
CA VAL A 358 -20.23 -12.89 3.37
C VAL A 358 -21.47 -13.13 2.52
N GLY A 359 -22.20 -14.21 2.80
CA GLY A 359 -23.18 -14.79 1.85
C GLY A 359 -24.32 -13.86 1.45
N ASP A 360 -24.70 -12.96 2.35
CA ASP A 360 -25.72 -11.92 2.18
C ASP A 360 -25.18 -10.58 1.64
N HIS A 361 -23.87 -10.44 1.47
CA HIS A 361 -23.21 -9.25 0.95
C HIS A 361 -22.11 -9.62 -0.04
N ILE A 362 -22.50 -9.97 -1.25
CA ILE A 362 -21.59 -10.42 -2.31
C ILE A 362 -20.78 -9.23 -2.86
N LEU A 363 -19.47 -9.39 -3.02
CA LEU A 363 -18.61 -8.37 -3.64
C LEU A 363 -18.80 -8.31 -5.16
N HIS A 364 -18.49 -7.17 -5.78
CA HIS A 364 -18.33 -7.14 -7.23
C HIS A 364 -17.20 -8.08 -7.67
N GLY A 365 -17.56 -9.03 -8.54
CA GLY A 365 -16.68 -10.11 -9.01
C GLY A 365 -16.24 -11.08 -7.95
N ASP A 366 -17.04 -11.25 -6.89
CA ASP A 366 -16.72 -12.11 -5.75
C ASP A 366 -16.35 -13.54 -6.14
N ASN A 367 -16.92 -14.08 -7.23
CA ASN A 367 -16.57 -15.42 -7.67
C ASN A 367 -15.41 -15.42 -8.68
N PHE A 368 -15.58 -14.70 -9.80
CA PHE A 368 -14.67 -14.81 -10.94
C PHE A 368 -13.21 -14.54 -10.59
N LYS A 369 -12.91 -13.44 -9.89
CA LYS A 369 -11.50 -13.07 -9.63
C LYS A 369 -10.79 -14.02 -8.66
N PHE A 370 -11.54 -14.65 -7.78
CA PHE A 370 -11.03 -15.65 -6.85
C PHE A 370 -10.83 -16.98 -7.57
N GLU A 371 -11.85 -17.46 -8.30
CA GLU A 371 -11.74 -18.69 -9.10
C GLU A 371 -10.66 -18.59 -10.20
N ASP A 372 -10.46 -17.41 -10.77
CA ASP A 372 -9.35 -17.16 -11.69
C ASP A 372 -8.00 -17.37 -11.02
N PHE A 373 -7.79 -16.88 -9.78
CA PHE A 373 -6.60 -17.19 -9.01
C PHE A 373 -6.54 -18.68 -8.60
N PHE A 374 -7.66 -19.29 -8.22
CA PHE A 374 -7.69 -20.71 -7.84
C PHE A 374 -7.44 -21.66 -9.01
N SER A 375 -7.62 -21.20 -10.25
CA SER A 375 -7.33 -21.99 -11.47
C SER A 375 -5.85 -22.35 -11.66
N VAL A 376 -4.96 -21.75 -10.86
CA VAL A 376 -3.53 -22.08 -10.80
C VAL A 376 -3.14 -22.82 -9.51
N LEU A 377 -4.12 -23.19 -8.68
CA LEU A 377 -3.94 -23.94 -7.44
C LEU A 377 -4.66 -25.29 -7.50
N ALA A 378 -4.34 -26.18 -6.56
CA ALA A 378 -5.11 -27.40 -6.34
C ALA A 378 -6.49 -27.03 -5.73
N ARG A 379 -7.49 -26.86 -6.60
CA ARG A 379 -8.81 -26.28 -6.27
C ARG A 379 -9.58 -27.09 -5.21
N ASP A 380 -9.39 -28.40 -5.16
CA ASP A 380 -9.96 -29.31 -4.17
C ASP A 380 -9.39 -29.11 -2.76
N GLU A 381 -8.24 -28.45 -2.64
CA GLU A 381 -7.65 -28.08 -1.35
C GLU A 381 -8.09 -26.71 -0.83
N VAL A 382 -8.73 -25.90 -1.68
CA VAL A 382 -9.21 -24.57 -1.32
C VAL A 382 -10.39 -24.68 -0.36
N THR A 383 -10.19 -24.21 0.88
CA THR A 383 -11.24 -24.17 1.88
C THR A 383 -12.07 -22.90 1.75
N GLU A 384 -13.38 -23.06 1.58
CA GLU A 384 -14.38 -21.98 1.51
C GLU A 384 -15.30 -22.02 2.74
N ALA A 385 -15.61 -20.85 3.28
CA ALA A 385 -16.63 -20.67 4.31
C ALA A 385 -17.60 -19.57 3.89
N ILE A 386 -18.90 -19.82 4.00
CA ILE A 386 -19.96 -18.86 3.71
C ILE A 386 -20.69 -18.53 5.01
N ILE A 387 -20.70 -17.25 5.40
CA ILE A 387 -21.24 -16.80 6.68
C ILE A 387 -22.10 -15.56 6.43
N GLY A 388 -23.28 -15.47 7.06
CA GLY A 388 -24.10 -14.24 7.02
C GLY A 388 -23.49 -13.13 7.86
N ALA A 389 -23.65 -11.87 7.48
CA ALA A 389 -23.03 -10.73 8.18
C ALA A 389 -23.38 -10.70 9.68
N GLU A 390 -24.62 -11.01 10.06
CA GLU A 390 -25.07 -11.05 11.46
C GLU A 390 -24.43 -12.18 12.28
N GLN A 391 -23.89 -13.21 11.62
CA GLN A 391 -23.26 -14.36 12.26
C GLN A 391 -21.75 -14.16 12.46
N ILE A 392 -21.13 -13.20 11.76
CA ILE A 392 -19.67 -12.98 11.79
C ILE A 392 -19.15 -12.78 13.22
N ALA A 393 -19.81 -11.93 14.02
CA ALA A 393 -19.37 -11.65 15.39
C ALA A 393 -19.48 -12.86 16.33
N LYS A 394 -20.30 -13.86 15.99
CA LYS A 394 -20.55 -15.08 16.77
C LYS A 394 -19.78 -16.29 16.22
N THR A 395 -19.06 -16.11 15.13
CA THR A 395 -18.36 -17.20 14.44
C THR A 395 -17.12 -17.62 15.22
N ASP A 396 -16.94 -18.91 15.40
CA ASP A 396 -15.70 -19.51 15.91
C ASP A 396 -14.66 -19.59 14.78
N PHE A 397 -13.90 -18.50 14.62
CA PHE A 397 -12.84 -18.42 13.61
C PHE A 397 -11.66 -19.35 13.90
N VAL A 398 -11.45 -19.75 15.16
CA VAL A 398 -10.39 -20.68 15.53
C VAL A 398 -10.71 -22.06 14.96
N LYS A 399 -11.96 -22.52 15.11
CA LYS A 399 -12.44 -23.76 14.49
C LYS A 399 -12.37 -23.73 12.97
N LEU A 400 -12.71 -22.60 12.34
CA LEU A 400 -12.59 -22.45 10.88
C LEU A 400 -11.14 -22.56 10.40
N ALA A 401 -10.19 -21.96 11.12
CA ALA A 401 -8.78 -22.03 10.78
C ALA A 401 -8.24 -23.47 10.85
N GLN A 402 -8.68 -24.27 11.83
CA GLN A 402 -8.25 -25.67 11.99
C GLN A 402 -8.63 -26.58 10.81
N ALA A 403 -9.66 -26.23 10.05
CA ALA A 403 -10.14 -27.04 8.94
C ALA A 403 -9.39 -26.80 7.62
N ALA A 404 -8.59 -25.73 7.54
CA ALA A 404 -7.97 -25.30 6.31
C ALA A 404 -6.46 -25.60 6.28
N ARG A 405 -5.94 -25.80 5.07
CA ARG A 405 -4.51 -25.98 4.78
C ARG A 405 -4.05 -24.93 3.76
N LEU A 406 -2.74 -24.85 3.54
CA LEU A 406 -2.21 -24.13 2.39
C LEU A 406 -2.44 -24.99 1.14
N PRO A 407 -3.23 -24.53 0.14
CA PRO A 407 -3.42 -25.28 -1.09
C PRO A 407 -2.09 -25.41 -1.85
N ALA A 408 -1.86 -26.55 -2.49
CA ALA A 408 -0.69 -26.77 -3.34
C ALA A 408 -0.75 -25.93 -4.63
N ASP A 409 0.42 -25.46 -5.06
CA ASP A 409 0.61 -24.87 -6.38
C ASP A 409 0.45 -25.92 -7.48
N THR A 410 -0.25 -25.57 -8.56
CA THR A 410 -0.24 -26.39 -9.79
C THR A 410 0.83 -25.93 -10.80
N LEU A 411 1.45 -24.77 -10.53
CA LEU A 411 2.45 -24.13 -11.39
C LEU A 411 3.60 -23.56 -10.55
N SER A 412 4.81 -23.60 -11.10
CA SER A 412 5.96 -22.92 -10.47
C SER A 412 5.84 -21.38 -10.66
N PRO A 413 6.24 -20.56 -9.68
CA PRO A 413 6.28 -19.10 -9.83
C PRO A 413 7.45 -18.62 -10.71
N GLY A 414 8.39 -19.50 -11.09
CA GLY A 414 9.55 -19.15 -11.93
C GLY A 414 9.16 -18.51 -13.27
N PRO A 415 8.33 -19.16 -14.09
CA PRO A 415 7.82 -18.59 -15.35
C PRO A 415 7.18 -17.21 -15.22
N LEU A 416 6.51 -16.90 -14.10
CA LEU A 416 5.92 -15.58 -13.87
C LEU A 416 7.01 -14.50 -13.71
N LEU A 417 8.08 -14.81 -12.97
CA LEU A 417 9.22 -13.93 -12.80
C LEU A 417 9.98 -13.75 -14.13
N ASP A 418 10.24 -14.84 -14.84
CA ASP A 418 10.95 -14.83 -16.11
C ASP A 418 10.20 -14.08 -17.22
N ALA A 419 8.87 -14.04 -17.11
CA ALA A 419 8.02 -13.28 -18.01
C ALA A 419 7.97 -11.77 -17.69
N PHE A 420 8.62 -11.28 -16.64
CA PHE A 420 8.70 -9.84 -16.40
C PHE A 420 9.26 -9.12 -17.63
N PRO A 421 8.68 -7.99 -18.09
CA PRO A 421 9.08 -7.37 -19.34
C PRO A 421 10.58 -7.02 -19.37
N SER A 422 11.31 -7.63 -20.30
CA SER A 422 12.76 -7.42 -20.45
C SER A 422 13.11 -5.97 -20.78
N THR A 423 12.22 -5.25 -21.46
CA THR A 423 12.37 -3.81 -21.76
C THR A 423 12.33 -2.93 -20.51
N LEU A 424 11.77 -3.42 -19.40
CA LEU A 424 11.74 -2.74 -18.11
C LEU A 424 12.85 -3.21 -17.17
N SER A 425 13.46 -4.36 -17.47
CA SER A 425 14.60 -4.87 -16.73
C SER A 425 15.82 -4.02 -17.06
N SER A 426 16.29 -3.23 -16.12
CA SER A 426 17.59 -2.58 -16.22
C SER A 426 18.65 -3.67 -16.38
N MET A 427 19.45 -3.61 -17.46
CA MET A 427 20.69 -4.37 -17.54
C MET A 427 21.57 -4.02 -16.34
N ASN A 428 22.12 -5.06 -15.69
CA ASN A 428 23.18 -5.10 -14.67
C ASN A 428 23.75 -3.77 -14.15
#